data_AF-A0A318NHR3-F1
#
_entry.id   AF-A0A318NHR3-F1
#
_cell.length_a   1.000
_cell.length_b   1.000
_cell.length_c   1.000
_cell.angle_alpha   90.00
_cell.angle_beta   90.00
_cell.angle_gamma   90.00
#
_symmetry.space_group_name_H-M   'P 1'
#
loop_
_entity.id
_entity.type
_entity.pdbx_description
1 polymer ?
#
loop_
_entity_poly.entity_id
_entity_poly.type
_entity_poly.pdbx_seq_one_letter_code
_entity_poly.pdbx_strand_id
1 'polypeptide(L)'
;MPTGLWSAGDVEELTEILAARRSRLWQITQPADLAAWVFADPEAAPLDPPPVAFGGNWADGLDEPQRAAWALAGWVTRMTVPEAAPTAGWHWLLSRVNEGHGSLLRLTVGVLETLGVYESGEEVWLRVAGAPIVLAMDAGAVELEEWGRRGIEVPEDRTKTLAEEKMLLTCPDIDTALWLLRQRPVVAAARMLNAWVAAGPFPFESRYRAEVAGQAWRAAENLLVGAAPAETGGERGFDREYAGSAVPVDLPAQRSFDADAYRAGVSEHDRLCRALIDHLIAEGVRVGAGLHGVPVDLAWRDADGRQFIAEVKSVVGVNEVEQLRLGLGQVLEYRHRLAAHGIVATPVLVVSKCTDRAWPAICGDNHVILLQGEGTPNWSADLRPEVVEGVANTADGDVSLQGTTRDH
;
A
#
# COMPACT_ATOMS: atom_id res chain seq x y z
N MET A 1 -3.75 -5.19 -0.18
CA MET A 1 -4.10 -3.91 0.50
C MET A 1 -5.50 -4.08 1.10
N PRO A 2 -5.76 -3.73 2.37
CA PRO A 2 -7.09 -3.91 2.93
C PRO A 2 -8.06 -2.93 2.27
N THR A 3 -9.00 -3.48 1.50
CA THR A 3 -10.29 -2.85 1.24
C THR A 3 -10.97 -2.63 2.59
N GLY A 4 -11.00 -1.40 3.10
CA GLY A 4 -11.72 -1.10 4.36
C GLY A 4 -11.08 -0.12 5.34
N LEU A 5 -10.11 0.71 4.94
CA LEU A 5 -9.66 1.82 5.81
C LEU A 5 -10.78 2.84 6.08
N TRP A 6 -11.69 3.00 5.12
CA TRP A 6 -12.80 3.95 5.17
C TRP A 6 -14.11 3.18 5.08
N SER A 7 -15.08 3.64 5.85
CA SER A 7 -16.45 3.16 5.88
C SER A 7 -17.37 4.01 5.01
N ALA A 8 -18.58 3.52 4.74
CA ALA A 8 -19.62 4.34 4.11
C ALA A 8 -19.98 5.58 4.95
N GLY A 9 -19.81 5.49 6.28
CA GLY A 9 -20.03 6.61 7.19
C GLY A 9 -19.02 7.75 6.99
N ASP A 10 -17.76 7.43 6.71
CA ASP A 10 -16.74 8.46 6.44
C ASP A 10 -17.04 9.25 5.15
N VAL A 11 -17.60 8.56 4.14
CA VAL A 11 -18.05 9.20 2.90
C VAL A 11 -19.26 10.10 3.16
N GLU A 12 -20.23 9.65 3.96
CA GLU A 12 -21.43 10.41 4.31
C GLU A 12 -21.09 11.65 5.13
N GLU A 13 -20.22 11.51 6.15
CA GLU A 13 -19.74 12.63 6.96
C GLU A 13 -19.05 13.69 6.10
N LEU A 14 -18.12 13.28 5.23
CA LEU A 14 -17.46 14.22 4.33
C LEU A 14 -18.45 14.87 3.35
N THR A 15 -19.46 14.12 2.89
CA THR A 15 -20.53 14.64 2.03
C THR A 15 -21.29 15.77 2.73
N GLU A 16 -21.68 15.58 3.98
CA GLU A 16 -22.38 16.60 4.77
C GLU A 16 -21.53 17.86 4.97
N ILE A 17 -20.25 17.69 5.32
CA ILE A 17 -19.29 18.79 5.49
C ILE A 17 -19.15 19.60 4.19
N LEU A 18 -19.01 18.92 3.05
CA LEU A 18 -18.90 19.58 1.75
C LEU A 18 -20.22 20.25 1.34
N ALA A 19 -21.36 19.59 1.52
CA ALA A 19 -22.67 20.11 1.17
C ALA A 19 -23.06 21.36 1.98
N ALA A 20 -22.58 21.50 3.22
CA ALA A 20 -22.77 22.69 4.03
C ALA A 20 -22.09 23.94 3.45
N ARG A 21 -21.19 23.80 2.45
CA ARG A 21 -20.47 24.91 1.84
C ARG A 21 -21.17 25.48 0.62
N ARG A 22 -21.09 26.80 0.48
CA ARG A 22 -21.39 27.49 -0.78
C ARG A 22 -20.16 27.49 -1.67
N SER A 23 -20.16 26.64 -2.71
CA SER A 23 -19.06 26.56 -3.67
C SER A 23 -19.54 26.69 -5.12
N ARG A 24 -18.69 27.28 -5.96
CA ARG A 24 -18.84 27.20 -7.43
C ARG A 24 -18.46 25.82 -7.97
N LEU A 25 -17.71 25.02 -7.22
CA LEU A 25 -17.36 23.64 -7.58
C LEU A 25 -18.61 22.77 -7.79
N TRP A 26 -19.71 23.09 -7.11
CA TRP A 26 -20.99 22.38 -7.23
C TRP A 26 -21.70 22.56 -8.58
N GLN A 27 -21.18 23.43 -9.46
CA GLN A 27 -21.67 23.56 -10.83
C GLN A 27 -21.16 22.45 -11.75
N ILE A 28 -20.08 21.76 -11.36
CA ILE A 28 -19.42 20.74 -12.18
C ILE A 28 -19.39 19.35 -11.54
N THR A 29 -19.54 19.27 -10.22
CA THR A 29 -19.58 18.00 -9.46
C THR A 29 -20.57 18.10 -8.30
N GLN A 30 -20.89 16.99 -7.64
CA GLN A 30 -21.70 16.98 -6.42
C GLN A 30 -20.85 16.70 -5.18
N PRO A 31 -21.22 17.22 -3.99
CA PRO A 31 -20.53 16.91 -2.74
C PRO A 31 -20.35 15.42 -2.47
N ALA A 32 -21.36 14.60 -2.79
CA ALA A 32 -21.32 13.15 -2.60
C ALA A 32 -20.33 12.45 -3.55
N ASP A 33 -20.34 12.84 -4.83
CA ASP A 33 -19.39 12.29 -5.82
C ASP A 33 -17.95 12.66 -5.46
N LEU A 34 -17.75 13.89 -4.98
CA LEU A 34 -16.44 14.36 -4.53
C LEU A 34 -15.98 13.61 -3.28
N ALA A 35 -16.85 13.39 -2.29
CA ALA A 35 -16.53 12.61 -1.10
C ALA A 35 -16.19 11.15 -1.45
N ALA A 36 -16.95 10.53 -2.35
CA ALA A 36 -16.65 9.18 -2.83
C ALA A 36 -15.29 9.12 -3.54
N TRP A 37 -14.96 10.12 -4.38
CA TRP A 37 -13.67 10.20 -5.07
C TRP A 37 -12.47 10.35 -4.10
N VAL A 38 -12.65 11.04 -2.98
CA VAL A 38 -11.60 11.19 -1.95
C VAL A 38 -11.14 9.82 -1.43
N PHE A 39 -12.07 8.90 -1.21
CA PHE A 39 -11.81 7.58 -0.61
C PHE A 39 -11.69 6.43 -1.62
N ALA A 40 -12.00 6.69 -2.89
CA ALA A 40 -11.83 5.74 -3.99
C ALA A 40 -10.35 5.32 -4.17
N ASP A 41 -10.14 4.23 -4.90
CA ASP A 41 -8.78 3.84 -5.27
C ASP A 41 -8.05 4.99 -5.99
N PRO A 42 -6.79 5.28 -5.65
CA PRO A 42 -6.04 6.38 -6.26
C PRO A 42 -5.85 6.22 -7.77
N GLU A 43 -6.70 6.88 -8.55
CA GLU A 43 -6.56 7.02 -10.00
C GLU A 43 -6.26 8.47 -10.40
N ALA A 44 -5.34 8.66 -11.35
CA ALA A 44 -5.02 9.97 -11.90
C ALA A 44 -6.09 10.42 -12.89
N ALA A 45 -6.49 11.69 -12.85
CA ALA A 45 -7.32 12.29 -13.91
C ALA A 45 -6.74 12.00 -15.30
N PRO A 46 -7.55 11.76 -16.35
CA PRO A 46 -7.03 11.40 -17.68
C PRO A 46 -6.14 12.49 -18.27
N LEU A 47 -5.20 12.12 -19.16
CA LEU A 47 -4.33 13.08 -19.85
C LEU A 47 -5.09 14.00 -20.81
N ASP A 48 -6.19 13.51 -21.38
CA ASP A 48 -7.04 14.17 -22.35
C ASP A 48 -8.49 14.22 -21.81
N PRO A 49 -9.14 15.39 -21.75
CA PRO A 49 -8.63 16.71 -22.12
C PRO A 49 -7.57 17.25 -21.12
N PRO A 50 -6.49 17.89 -21.60
CA PRO A 50 -5.59 18.62 -20.71
C PRO A 50 -6.26 19.93 -20.25
N PRO A 51 -5.81 20.52 -19.12
CA PRO A 51 -6.29 21.84 -18.68
C PRO A 51 -6.03 22.94 -19.71
N VAL A 52 -4.97 22.79 -20.51
CA VAL A 52 -4.69 23.64 -21.68
C VAL A 52 -3.98 22.81 -22.75
N ALA A 53 -4.20 23.17 -24.02
CA ALA A 53 -3.42 22.62 -25.12
C ALA A 53 -1.93 22.99 -24.96
N PHE A 54 -1.08 21.98 -24.83
CA PHE A 54 0.37 22.13 -24.80
C PHE A 54 0.96 21.48 -26.05
N GLY A 55 1.56 22.29 -26.93
CA GLY A 55 2.05 21.85 -28.24
C GLY A 55 3.57 21.63 -28.34
N GLY A 56 4.31 21.88 -27.26
CA GLY A 56 5.77 21.69 -27.22
C GLY A 56 6.18 20.32 -26.66
N ASN A 57 7.49 20.05 -26.68
CA ASN A 57 8.05 18.99 -25.85
C ASN A 57 8.23 19.54 -24.43
N TRP A 58 7.57 18.92 -23.46
CA TRP A 58 7.53 19.43 -22.08
C TRP A 58 8.92 19.38 -21.41
N ALA A 59 9.81 18.53 -21.90
CA ALA A 59 11.15 18.31 -21.36
C ALA A 59 12.21 19.28 -21.92
N ASP A 60 11.86 20.12 -22.90
CA ASP A 60 12.82 21.01 -23.55
C ASP A 60 13.45 21.98 -22.55
N GLY A 61 14.79 21.97 -22.47
CA GLY A 61 15.55 22.86 -21.58
C GLY A 61 15.53 22.47 -20.10
N LEU A 62 14.97 21.32 -19.74
CA LEU A 62 14.98 20.79 -18.37
C LEU A 62 16.05 19.70 -18.22
N ASP A 63 16.82 19.75 -17.13
CA ASP A 63 17.68 18.65 -16.70
C ASP A 63 16.88 17.52 -16.05
N GLU A 64 17.55 16.47 -15.56
CA GLU A 64 16.88 15.28 -15.02
C GLU A 64 16.11 15.55 -13.71
N PRO A 65 16.70 16.20 -12.68
CA PRO A 65 15.95 16.60 -11.48
C PRO A 65 14.76 17.51 -11.80
N GLN A 66 14.93 18.47 -12.71
CA GLN A 66 13.83 19.33 -13.17
C GLN A 66 12.72 18.49 -13.81
N ARG A 67 13.06 17.57 -14.71
CA ARG A 67 12.06 16.70 -15.34
C ARG A 67 11.27 15.88 -14.31
N ALA A 68 11.95 15.35 -13.29
CA ALA A 68 11.29 14.62 -12.21
C ALA A 68 10.37 15.53 -11.37
N ALA A 69 10.81 16.75 -11.06
CA ALA A 69 10.03 17.73 -10.31
C ALA A 69 8.74 18.14 -11.04
N TRP A 70 8.86 18.43 -12.34
CA TRP A 70 7.73 18.76 -13.21
C TRP A 70 6.75 17.59 -13.35
N ALA A 71 7.26 16.36 -13.49
CA ALA A 71 6.45 15.17 -13.55
C ALA A 71 5.69 14.92 -12.22
N LEU A 72 6.37 15.04 -11.07
CA LEU A 72 5.75 14.90 -9.76
C LEU A 72 4.64 15.94 -9.55
N ALA A 73 4.89 17.22 -9.86
CA ALA A 73 3.91 18.28 -9.68
C ALA A 73 2.63 18.04 -10.52
N GLY A 74 2.80 17.63 -11.77
CA GLY A 74 1.67 17.28 -12.64
C GLY A 74 0.93 16.02 -12.18
N TRP A 75 1.66 15.00 -11.73
CA TRP A 75 1.08 13.77 -11.21
C TRP A 75 0.26 14.04 -9.94
N VAL A 76 0.80 14.79 -8.97
CA VAL A 76 0.06 15.16 -7.75
C VAL A 76 -1.19 15.96 -8.08
N THR A 77 -1.10 16.89 -9.03
CA THR A 77 -2.26 17.67 -9.47
C THR A 77 -3.37 16.74 -9.98
N ARG A 78 -3.03 15.78 -10.84
CA ARG A 78 -4.00 14.82 -11.41
C ARG A 78 -4.55 13.83 -10.40
N MET A 79 -3.77 13.49 -9.38
CA MET A 79 -4.16 12.53 -8.36
C MET A 79 -5.02 13.15 -7.27
N THR A 80 -4.79 14.42 -6.94
CA THR A 80 -5.27 15.02 -5.69
C THR A 80 -6.17 16.23 -5.87
N VAL A 81 -6.28 16.81 -7.07
CA VAL A 81 -7.14 17.98 -7.31
C VAL A 81 -8.48 17.52 -7.89
N PRO A 82 -9.62 17.97 -7.31
CA PRO A 82 -10.94 17.60 -7.81
C PRO A 82 -11.19 18.21 -9.18
N GLU A 83 -11.67 17.41 -10.12
CA GLU A 83 -12.00 17.89 -11.48
C GLU A 83 -10.84 18.69 -12.09
N ALA A 84 -9.61 18.18 -11.97
CA ALA A 84 -8.39 18.98 -12.15
C ALA A 84 -8.32 19.69 -13.50
N ALA A 85 -8.61 19.02 -14.62
CA ALA A 85 -8.57 19.66 -15.94
C ALA A 85 -9.58 20.81 -16.11
N PRO A 86 -10.90 20.61 -15.90
CA PRO A 86 -11.89 21.67 -16.10
C PRO A 86 -11.85 22.78 -15.04
N THR A 87 -11.17 22.59 -13.91
CA THR A 87 -11.08 23.59 -12.83
C THR A 87 -9.79 24.43 -12.84
N ALA A 88 -8.90 24.18 -13.80
CA ALA A 88 -7.59 24.84 -13.87
C ALA A 88 -7.72 26.36 -14.06
N GLY A 89 -7.12 27.13 -13.15
CA GLY A 89 -7.21 28.59 -13.12
C GLY A 89 -8.45 29.14 -12.40
N TRP A 90 -9.37 28.27 -11.97
CA TRP A 90 -10.64 28.65 -11.33
C TRP A 90 -10.73 28.14 -9.89
N HIS A 91 -10.18 26.96 -9.61
CA HIS A 91 -10.09 26.40 -8.25
C HIS A 91 -8.66 26.03 -7.86
N TRP A 92 -7.73 26.00 -8.81
CA TRP A 92 -6.33 25.74 -8.53
C TRP A 92 -5.42 26.38 -9.57
N LEU A 93 -4.15 26.52 -9.24
CA LEU A 93 -3.10 26.88 -10.18
C LEU A 93 -1.78 26.16 -9.82
N LEU A 94 -0.92 25.99 -10.82
CA LEU A 94 0.47 25.62 -10.62
C LEU A 94 1.33 26.83 -10.98
N SER A 95 2.16 27.29 -10.04
CA SER A 95 3.11 28.38 -10.25
C SER A 95 4.53 27.85 -10.29
N ARG A 96 5.37 28.48 -11.11
CA ARG A 96 6.83 28.39 -11.01
C ARG A 96 7.35 29.70 -10.42
N VAL A 97 7.95 29.65 -9.24
CA VAL A 97 8.47 30.83 -8.54
C VAL A 97 9.96 30.66 -8.27
N ASN A 98 10.72 31.75 -8.24
CA ASN A 98 12.10 31.74 -7.81
C ASN A 98 12.17 32.20 -6.37
N GLU A 99 12.53 31.31 -5.48
CA GLU A 99 12.83 31.62 -4.09
C GLU A 99 14.35 31.57 -3.90
N GLY A 100 14.88 32.16 -2.82
CA GLY A 100 16.35 32.28 -2.63
C GLY A 100 17.15 30.97 -2.72
N HIS A 101 16.47 29.83 -2.65
CA HIS A 101 17.00 28.47 -2.74
C HIS A 101 16.83 27.80 -4.12
N GLY A 102 16.21 28.47 -5.10
CA GLY A 102 16.04 27.95 -6.46
C GLY A 102 14.63 28.13 -7.01
N SER A 103 14.38 27.53 -8.16
CA SER A 103 13.04 27.49 -8.76
C SER A 103 12.18 26.45 -8.04
N LEU A 104 10.97 26.84 -7.65
CA LEU A 104 9.97 26.04 -6.93
C LEU A 104 8.70 25.93 -7.77
N LEU A 105 8.25 24.70 -7.99
CA LEU A 105 6.92 24.41 -8.50
C LEU A 105 5.95 24.33 -7.32
N ARG A 106 4.88 25.11 -7.38
CA ARG A 106 3.95 25.26 -6.26
C ARG A 106 2.51 25.10 -6.71
N LEU A 107 1.83 24.08 -6.18
CA LEU A 107 0.41 23.85 -6.39
C LEU A 107 -0.39 24.62 -5.34
N THR A 108 -1.33 25.44 -5.80
CA THR A 108 -2.28 26.14 -4.95
C THR A 108 -3.69 25.70 -5.29
N VAL A 109 -4.45 25.20 -4.31
CA VAL A 109 -5.85 24.81 -4.44
C VAL A 109 -6.69 25.67 -3.50
N GLY A 110 -7.71 26.34 -4.04
CA GLY A 110 -8.47 27.36 -3.31
C GLY A 110 -7.55 28.47 -2.80
N VAL A 111 -7.47 28.60 -1.47
CA VAL A 111 -6.62 29.58 -0.80
C VAL A 111 -5.30 29.01 -0.26
N LEU A 112 -5.03 27.72 -0.47
CA LEU A 112 -3.93 27.01 0.19
C LEU A 112 -2.92 26.48 -0.82
N GLU A 113 -1.65 26.66 -0.50
CA GLU A 113 -0.54 26.00 -1.19
C GLU A 113 -0.41 24.57 -0.64
N THR A 114 -0.68 23.56 -1.46
CA THR A 114 -0.82 22.17 -1.00
C THR A 114 0.36 21.29 -1.39
N LEU A 115 1.20 21.75 -2.32
CA LEU A 115 2.45 21.11 -2.72
C LEU A 115 3.50 22.17 -3.06
N GLY A 116 4.74 21.91 -2.68
CA GLY A 116 5.93 22.54 -3.23
C GLY A 116 6.97 21.49 -3.60
N VAL A 117 7.59 21.66 -4.76
CA VAL A 117 8.67 20.80 -5.28
C VAL A 117 9.77 21.71 -5.80
N TYR A 118 10.93 21.70 -5.16
CA TYR A 118 12.09 22.42 -5.71
C TYR A 118 12.55 21.70 -6.98
N GLU A 119 12.87 22.48 -8.01
CA GLU A 119 13.35 21.95 -9.28
C GLU A 119 14.71 21.24 -9.18
N SER A 120 15.46 21.48 -8.10
CA SER A 120 16.67 20.71 -7.76
C SER A 120 16.36 19.29 -7.29
N GLY A 121 15.11 19.02 -6.87
CA GLY A 121 14.69 17.74 -6.30
C GLY A 121 15.10 17.53 -4.83
N GLU A 122 15.73 18.52 -4.19
CA GLU A 122 16.31 18.42 -2.84
C GLU A 122 15.28 18.54 -1.70
N GLU A 123 14.07 19.00 -2.00
CA GLU A 123 12.99 19.04 -1.00
C GLU A 123 11.63 19.05 -1.69
N VAL A 124 10.73 18.24 -1.16
CA VAL A 124 9.31 18.23 -1.50
C VAL A 124 8.51 18.40 -0.23
N TRP A 125 7.53 19.29 -0.24
CA TRP A 125 6.58 19.39 0.86
C TRP A 125 5.15 19.32 0.36
N LEU A 126 4.28 18.72 1.18
CA LEU A 126 2.86 18.58 0.90
C LEU A 126 2.04 18.84 2.15
N ARG A 127 0.89 19.47 1.97
CA ARG A 127 -0.12 19.59 3.01
C ARG A 127 -1.21 18.55 2.77
N VAL A 128 -1.60 17.86 3.83
CA VAL A 128 -2.65 16.84 3.79
C VAL A 128 -3.60 16.99 4.97
N ALA A 129 -4.82 16.47 4.86
CA ALA A 129 -5.74 16.42 6.01
C ALA A 129 -5.21 15.45 7.07
N GLY A 130 -5.32 15.82 8.36
CA GLY A 130 -4.80 15.00 9.45
C GLY A 130 -5.62 13.73 9.69
N ALA A 131 -6.95 13.82 9.63
CA ALA A 131 -7.85 12.73 10.01
C ALA A 131 -7.57 11.40 9.28
N PRO A 132 -7.39 11.35 7.94
CA PRO A 132 -7.08 10.09 7.26
C PRO A 132 -5.73 9.50 7.67
N ILE A 133 -4.74 10.35 7.97
CA ILE A 133 -3.43 9.88 8.41
C ILE A 133 -3.52 9.28 9.82
N VAL A 134 -4.21 9.94 10.74
CA VAL A 134 -4.40 9.47 12.12
C VAL A 134 -5.15 8.13 12.14
N LEU A 135 -6.26 8.02 11.42
CA LEU A 135 -7.02 6.77 11.30
C LEU A 135 -6.16 5.62 10.74
N ALA A 136 -5.30 5.92 9.75
CA ALA A 136 -4.40 4.93 9.19
C ALA A 136 -3.30 4.51 10.16
N MET A 137 -2.81 5.41 11.01
CA MET A 137 -1.86 5.08 12.08
C MET A 137 -2.51 4.19 13.13
N ASP A 138 -3.72 4.52 13.57
CA ASP A 138 -4.48 3.73 14.55
C ASP A 138 -4.77 2.31 14.02
N ALA A 139 -4.99 2.19 12.71
CA ALA A 139 -5.19 0.91 12.03
C ALA A 139 -3.87 0.15 11.71
N GLY A 140 -2.70 0.72 12.02
CA GLY A 140 -1.40 0.15 11.68
C GLY A 140 -1.09 0.11 10.17
N ALA A 141 -1.81 0.89 9.36
CA ALA A 141 -1.59 1.01 7.92
C ALA A 141 -0.50 2.04 7.55
N VAL A 142 -0.15 2.91 8.50
CA VAL A 142 0.93 3.90 8.41
C VAL A 142 1.81 3.77 9.65
N GLU A 143 3.12 3.61 9.45
CA GLU A 143 4.11 3.52 10.51
C GLU A 143 5.01 4.77 10.52
N LEU A 144 4.95 5.56 11.60
CA LEU A 144 5.77 6.77 11.76
C LEU A 144 7.27 6.48 11.78
N GLU A 145 7.67 5.32 12.29
CA GLU A 145 9.07 4.92 12.28
C GLU A 145 9.60 4.76 10.85
N GLU A 146 8.81 4.21 9.93
CA GLU A 146 9.17 4.09 8.52
C GLU A 146 9.28 5.47 7.85
N TRP A 147 8.39 6.41 8.20
CA TRP A 147 8.49 7.79 7.74
C TRP A 147 9.81 8.42 8.20
N GLY A 148 10.15 8.26 9.49
CA GLY A 148 11.41 8.73 10.05
C GLY A 148 12.64 8.09 9.40
N ARG A 149 12.62 6.78 9.12
CA ARG A 149 13.72 6.09 8.41
C ARG A 149 13.97 6.64 7.00
N ARG A 150 12.93 7.17 6.36
CA ARG A 150 13.00 7.80 5.03
C ARG A 150 13.27 9.30 5.09
N GLY A 151 13.46 9.87 6.28
CA GLY A 151 13.69 11.31 6.46
C GLY A 151 12.44 12.16 6.22
N ILE A 152 11.24 11.56 6.28
CA ILE A 152 9.99 12.33 6.22
C ILE A 152 9.77 12.99 7.57
N GLU A 153 9.66 14.31 7.57
CA GLU A 153 9.36 15.08 8.77
C GLU A 153 7.93 15.58 8.76
N VAL A 154 7.37 15.79 9.95
CA VAL A 154 6.03 16.34 10.16
C VAL A 154 6.15 17.65 10.96
N PRO A 155 6.69 18.73 10.36
CA PRO A 155 6.83 20.00 11.05
C PRO A 155 5.47 20.63 11.40
N GLU A 156 5.50 21.55 12.36
CA GLU A 156 4.34 22.36 12.70
C GLU A 156 3.92 23.25 11.51
N ASP A 157 2.69 23.08 11.02
CA ASP A 157 2.15 23.94 9.97
C ASP A 157 1.60 25.25 10.56
N ARG A 158 2.37 26.33 10.39
CA ARG A 158 2.02 27.66 10.91
C ARG A 158 1.01 28.42 10.05
N THR A 159 0.58 27.85 8.92
CA THR A 159 -0.38 28.51 8.04
C THR A 159 -1.79 28.46 8.65
N LYS A 160 -2.42 29.61 8.84
CA LYS A 160 -3.84 29.68 9.23
C LYS A 160 -4.71 29.53 7.99
N THR A 161 -5.51 28.48 7.93
CA THR A 161 -6.36 28.16 6.78
C THR A 161 -7.74 27.70 7.23
N LEU A 162 -8.68 27.57 6.29
CA LEU A 162 -10.02 27.05 6.55
C LEU A 162 -10.04 25.57 6.97
N ALA A 163 -8.99 24.81 6.69
CA ALA A 163 -8.78 23.46 7.20
C ALA A 163 -7.84 23.54 8.42
N GLU A 164 -8.40 23.41 9.62
CA GLU A 164 -7.63 23.54 10.88
C GLU A 164 -6.81 22.28 11.18
N GLU A 165 -7.29 21.11 10.77
CA GLU A 165 -6.64 19.82 10.98
C GLU A 165 -5.86 19.36 9.74
N LYS A 166 -4.79 20.09 9.41
CA LYS A 166 -3.86 19.70 8.34
C LYS A 166 -2.46 19.43 8.88
N MET A 167 -1.77 18.51 8.22
CA MET A 167 -0.38 18.17 8.48
C MET A 167 0.49 18.68 7.33
N LEU A 168 1.64 19.25 7.66
CA LEU A 168 2.71 19.54 6.71
C LEU A 168 3.68 18.36 6.75
N LEU A 169 3.90 17.73 5.60
CA LEU A 169 4.88 16.65 5.43
C LEU A 169 6.02 17.19 4.56
N THR A 170 7.25 16.99 4.99
CA THR A 170 8.46 17.31 4.20
C THR A 170 9.19 16.03 3.86
N CYS A 171 9.63 15.92 2.61
CA CYS A 171 10.39 14.80 2.07
C CYS A 171 11.75 15.31 1.60
N PRO A 172 12.83 14.56 1.83
CA PRO A 172 14.19 14.98 1.48
C PRO A 172 14.47 14.89 -0.02
N ASP A 173 13.62 14.20 -0.78
CA ASP A 173 13.75 14.06 -2.22
C ASP A 173 12.43 13.65 -2.89
N ILE A 174 12.42 13.69 -4.23
CA ILE A 174 11.29 13.32 -5.08
C ILE A 174 10.91 11.84 -4.93
N ASP A 175 11.88 10.94 -4.77
CA ASP A 175 11.62 9.49 -4.68
C ASP A 175 10.90 9.14 -3.38
N THR A 176 11.28 9.77 -2.28
CA THR A 176 10.62 9.66 -0.98
C THR A 176 9.21 10.23 -1.03
N ALA A 177 9.03 11.38 -1.69
CA ALA A 177 7.70 11.95 -1.91
C ALA A 177 6.80 11.01 -2.74
N LEU A 178 7.33 10.41 -3.81
CA LEU A 178 6.60 9.42 -4.62
C LEU A 178 6.24 8.17 -3.84
N TRP A 179 7.16 7.66 -3.01
CA TRP A 179 6.87 6.55 -2.12
C TRP A 179 5.74 6.88 -1.14
N LEU A 180 5.80 8.06 -0.52
CA LEU A 180 4.79 8.53 0.43
C LEU A 180 3.42 8.69 -0.24
N LEU A 181 3.38 9.32 -1.42
CA LEU A 181 2.17 9.54 -2.20
C LEU A 181 1.60 8.27 -2.86
N ARG A 182 2.32 7.14 -2.85
CA ARG A 182 1.77 5.83 -3.25
C ARG A 182 0.98 5.16 -2.14
N GLN A 183 1.04 5.67 -0.91
CA GLN A 183 0.24 5.17 0.19
C GLN A 183 -1.19 5.72 0.09
N ARG A 184 -2.18 4.82 0.06
CA ARG A 184 -3.60 5.19 -0.04
C ARG A 184 -4.04 6.22 1.01
N PRO A 185 -3.65 6.12 2.29
CA PRO A 185 -4.04 7.12 3.29
C PRO A 185 -3.52 8.52 2.98
N VAL A 186 -2.32 8.64 2.42
CA VAL A 186 -1.72 9.92 2.06
C VAL A 186 -2.46 10.56 0.89
N VAL A 187 -2.81 9.77 -0.13
CA VAL A 187 -3.61 10.29 -1.26
C VAL A 187 -5.00 10.71 -0.80
N ALA A 188 -5.67 9.88 0.03
CA ALA A 188 -6.97 10.23 0.59
C ALA A 188 -6.89 11.52 1.42
N ALA A 189 -5.86 11.67 2.25
CA ALA A 189 -5.59 12.88 3.03
C ALA A 189 -5.37 14.12 2.15
N ALA A 190 -4.60 13.99 1.06
CA ALA A 190 -4.36 15.06 0.10
C ALA A 190 -5.64 15.44 -0.67
N ARG A 191 -6.40 14.43 -1.15
CA ARG A 191 -7.69 14.62 -1.82
C ARG A 191 -8.70 15.30 -0.90
N MET A 192 -8.82 14.85 0.34
CA MET A 192 -9.74 15.42 1.33
C MET A 192 -9.44 16.90 1.60
N LEU A 193 -8.15 17.23 1.80
CA LEU A 193 -7.74 18.62 1.97
C LEU A 193 -8.05 19.45 0.73
N ASN A 194 -7.69 18.97 -0.46
CA ASN A 194 -7.93 19.68 -1.72
C ASN A 194 -9.43 19.86 -2.01
N ALA A 195 -10.26 18.85 -1.75
CA ALA A 195 -11.72 18.95 -1.86
C ALA A 195 -12.27 20.05 -0.93
N TRP A 196 -11.79 20.08 0.32
CA TRP A 196 -12.16 21.10 1.29
C TRP A 196 -11.80 22.50 0.79
N VAL A 197 -10.54 22.74 0.41
CA VAL A 197 -10.09 24.10 0.05
C VAL A 197 -10.58 24.54 -1.33
N ALA A 198 -10.74 23.62 -2.29
CA ALA A 198 -11.33 23.90 -3.61
C ALA A 198 -12.81 24.33 -3.50
N ALA A 199 -13.52 23.86 -2.48
CA ALA A 199 -14.88 24.29 -2.19
C ALA A 199 -14.96 25.74 -1.68
N GLY A 200 -13.83 26.36 -1.33
CA GLY A 200 -13.72 27.76 -0.89
C GLY A 200 -13.51 28.79 -2.03
N PRO A 201 -13.20 30.05 -1.68
CA PRO A 201 -12.88 31.08 -2.68
C PRO A 201 -11.52 30.82 -3.33
N PHE A 202 -11.36 31.32 -4.57
CA PHE A 202 -10.09 31.27 -5.30
C PHE A 202 -9.69 32.67 -5.79
N PRO A 203 -8.85 33.40 -5.04
CA PRO A 203 -8.50 34.79 -5.36
C PRO A 203 -7.32 34.92 -6.35
N PHE A 204 -6.87 33.80 -6.94
CA PHE A 204 -5.61 33.76 -7.68
C PHE A 204 -5.77 33.61 -9.20
N GLU A 205 -6.97 33.81 -9.75
CA GLU A 205 -7.24 33.69 -11.20
C GLU A 205 -6.22 34.45 -12.06
N SER A 206 -5.83 35.67 -11.66
CA SER A 206 -4.85 36.51 -12.38
C SER A 206 -3.41 35.98 -12.36
N ARG A 207 -3.09 35.07 -11.44
CA ARG A 207 -1.77 34.44 -11.31
C ARG A 207 -1.67 33.12 -12.08
N TYR A 208 -2.77 32.61 -12.61
CA TYR A 208 -2.76 31.39 -13.40
C TYR A 208 -1.87 31.56 -14.65
N ARG A 209 -1.05 30.54 -14.90
CA ARG A 209 -0.14 30.43 -16.04
C ARG A 209 -0.43 29.09 -16.70
N ALA A 210 -1.21 29.13 -17.76
CA ALA A 210 -1.71 27.92 -18.41
C ALA A 210 -0.56 27.06 -18.91
N GLU A 211 0.50 27.67 -19.44
CA GLU A 211 1.71 27.01 -19.92
C GLU A 211 2.39 26.15 -18.85
N VAL A 212 2.46 26.63 -17.60
CA VAL A 212 3.05 25.87 -16.47
C VAL A 212 2.18 24.67 -16.14
N ALA A 213 0.86 24.87 -16.05
CA ALA A 213 -0.07 23.78 -15.79
C ALA A 213 -0.04 22.73 -16.91
N GLY A 214 -0.06 23.15 -18.18
CA GLY A 214 -0.02 22.26 -19.34
C GLY A 214 1.28 21.47 -19.47
N GLN A 215 2.43 22.11 -19.21
CA GLN A 215 3.73 21.46 -19.25
C GLN A 215 3.84 20.39 -18.15
N ALA A 216 3.48 20.72 -16.89
CA ALA A 216 3.49 19.74 -15.80
C ALA A 216 2.48 18.60 -16.04
N TRP A 217 1.28 18.92 -16.55
CA TRP A 217 0.26 17.92 -16.88
C TRP A 217 0.78 16.87 -17.88
N ARG A 218 1.52 17.30 -18.90
CA ARG A 218 2.19 16.41 -19.85
C ARG A 218 3.36 15.66 -19.22
N ALA A 219 4.17 16.33 -18.40
CA ALA A 219 5.28 15.70 -17.68
C ALA A 219 4.83 14.53 -16.81
N ALA A 220 3.62 14.60 -16.23
CA ALA A 220 3.03 13.54 -15.42
C ALA A 220 2.93 12.18 -16.15
N GLU A 221 2.88 12.17 -17.49
CA GLU A 221 2.88 10.95 -18.30
C GLU A 221 4.08 10.06 -17.99
N ASN A 222 5.27 10.63 -17.73
CA ASN A 222 6.46 9.85 -17.40
C ASN A 222 6.27 8.98 -16.14
N LEU A 223 5.57 9.51 -15.14
CA LEU A 223 5.31 8.78 -13.89
C LEU A 223 4.13 7.81 -14.02
N LEU A 224 3.30 7.95 -15.06
CA LEU A 224 2.17 7.07 -15.32
C LEU A 224 2.51 5.94 -16.28
N VAL A 225 3.37 6.20 -17.26
CA VAL A 225 3.90 5.19 -18.19
C VAL A 225 4.99 4.34 -17.51
N GLY A 226 5.73 4.92 -16.56
CA GLY A 226 6.65 4.21 -15.67
C GLY A 226 5.99 3.54 -14.45
N ALA A 227 4.70 3.80 -14.21
CA ALA A 227 3.90 3.03 -13.26
C ALA A 227 3.44 1.73 -13.94
N ALA A 228 4.38 0.83 -14.22
CA ALA A 228 4.03 -0.59 -14.14
C ALA A 228 3.30 -0.77 -12.79
N PRO A 229 2.17 -1.51 -12.72
CA PRO A 229 1.54 -1.80 -11.44
C PRO A 229 2.66 -2.32 -10.54
N ALA A 230 2.94 -1.57 -9.46
CA ALA A 230 4.12 -1.77 -8.61
C ALA A 230 4.39 -3.27 -8.55
N GLU A 231 5.51 -3.73 -9.16
CA GLU A 231 5.76 -5.16 -9.46
C GLU A 231 5.12 -5.98 -8.36
N THR A 232 3.94 -6.53 -8.63
CA THR A 232 3.23 -7.25 -7.59
C THR A 232 4.18 -8.35 -7.18
N GLY A 233 4.43 -8.51 -5.88
CA GLY A 233 5.28 -9.54 -5.31
C GLY A 233 5.03 -10.95 -5.88
N GLY A 234 3.92 -11.14 -6.60
CA GLY A 234 3.69 -12.08 -7.69
C GLY A 234 4.91 -12.78 -8.29
N GLU A 235 5.91 -12.11 -8.87
CA GLU A 235 7.07 -12.85 -9.45
C GLU A 235 8.08 -13.34 -8.41
N ARG A 236 8.23 -12.62 -7.28
CA ARG A 236 9.24 -12.92 -6.24
C ARG A 236 8.72 -13.87 -5.14
N GLY A 237 7.40 -13.95 -5.00
CA GLY A 237 6.71 -14.68 -3.94
C GLY A 237 6.48 -13.90 -2.64
N PHE A 238 6.78 -12.60 -2.59
CA PHE A 238 6.62 -11.73 -1.40
C PHE A 238 6.66 -10.23 -1.78
N ASP A 239 6.19 -9.36 -0.89
CA ASP A 239 6.08 -7.91 -1.14
C ASP A 239 7.36 -7.13 -0.79
N ARG A 240 8.09 -7.53 0.26
CA ARG A 240 9.31 -6.84 0.73
C ARG A 240 10.32 -7.81 1.32
N GLU A 241 11.59 -7.41 1.35
CA GLU A 241 12.64 -8.15 2.08
C GLU A 241 12.33 -8.19 3.58
N TYR A 242 12.74 -9.26 4.26
CA TYR A 242 12.56 -9.38 5.71
C TYR A 242 13.52 -8.45 6.47
N ALA A 243 12.99 -7.55 7.29
CA ALA A 243 13.77 -6.55 8.04
C ALA A 243 13.92 -6.84 9.55
N GLY A 244 13.31 -7.93 10.04
CA GLY A 244 13.27 -8.28 11.46
C GLY A 244 12.20 -7.55 12.27
N SER A 245 11.81 -8.16 13.39
CA SER A 245 10.82 -7.57 14.32
C SER A 245 11.54 -6.77 15.40
N ALA A 246 11.39 -5.44 15.39
CA ALA A 246 11.97 -4.56 16.41
C ALA A 246 11.05 -4.47 17.64
N VAL A 247 11.64 -4.42 18.84
CA VAL A 247 10.91 -4.10 20.08
C VAL A 247 10.73 -2.57 20.13
N PRO A 248 9.50 -2.04 20.26
CA PRO A 248 9.29 -0.62 20.50
C PRO A 248 10.03 -0.15 21.76
N VAL A 249 10.67 1.03 21.69
CA VAL A 249 11.42 1.61 22.82
C VAL A 249 10.50 1.91 24.01
N ASP A 250 9.23 2.24 23.74
CA ASP A 250 8.18 2.47 24.73
C ASP A 250 7.08 1.41 24.62
N LEU A 251 7.06 0.47 25.58
CA LEU A 251 5.96 -0.48 25.71
C LEU A 251 4.75 0.20 26.38
N PRO A 252 3.51 -0.01 25.90
CA PRO A 252 2.33 0.61 26.49
C PRO A 252 2.19 0.27 27.97
N ALA A 253 1.97 1.28 28.82
CA ALA A 253 1.81 1.12 30.27
C ALA A 253 0.51 0.38 30.69
N GLN A 254 -0.25 -0.16 29.73
CA GLN A 254 -1.56 -0.75 29.99
C GLN A 254 -1.48 -2.27 30.16
N ARG A 255 -1.81 -2.67 31.40
CA ARG A 255 -1.73 -4.01 32.01
C ARG A 255 -0.32 -4.39 32.42
N SER A 256 -0.23 -5.21 33.47
CA SER A 256 1.01 -5.77 34.05
C SER A 256 1.79 -6.55 32.97
N PHE A 257 2.48 -5.81 32.12
CA PHE A 257 3.22 -6.32 30.97
C PHE A 257 4.61 -6.66 31.47
N ASP A 258 4.94 -7.94 31.48
CA ASP A 258 6.32 -8.36 31.71
C ASP A 258 7.12 -8.00 30.45
N ALA A 259 7.76 -6.83 30.51
CA ALA A 259 8.57 -6.29 29.41
C ALA A 259 9.68 -7.25 28.97
N ASP A 260 10.23 -8.03 29.91
CA ASP A 260 11.28 -8.99 29.61
C ASP A 260 10.71 -10.23 28.91
N ALA A 261 9.53 -10.70 29.33
CA ALA A 261 8.82 -11.77 28.62
C ALA A 261 8.42 -11.34 27.18
N TYR A 262 8.01 -10.08 26.99
CA TYR A 262 7.71 -9.56 25.67
C TYR A 262 8.94 -9.43 24.78
N ARG A 263 10.03 -8.83 25.29
CA ARG A 263 11.32 -8.75 24.57
C ARG A 263 11.83 -10.13 24.20
N ALA A 264 11.73 -11.10 25.11
CA ALA A 264 12.09 -12.49 24.84
C ALA A 264 11.21 -13.08 23.74
N GLY A 265 9.90 -12.81 23.74
CA GLY A 265 8.97 -13.23 22.70
C GLY A 265 9.28 -12.64 21.31
N VAL A 266 9.59 -11.34 21.22
CA VAL A 266 9.99 -10.68 19.96
C VAL A 266 11.33 -11.23 19.46
N SER A 267 12.30 -11.39 20.36
CA SER A 267 13.61 -11.94 20.00
C SER A 267 13.53 -13.39 19.53
N GLU A 268 12.69 -14.22 20.19
CA GLU A 268 12.45 -15.60 19.76
C GLU A 268 11.73 -15.64 18.41
N HIS A 269 10.74 -14.76 18.18
CA HIS A 269 10.05 -14.68 16.90
C HIS A 269 10.99 -14.29 15.75
N ASP A 270 11.81 -13.24 15.92
CA ASP A 270 12.80 -12.83 14.90
C ASP A 270 13.83 -13.95 14.64
N ARG A 271 14.28 -14.64 15.70
CA ARG A 271 15.16 -15.81 15.57
C ARG A 271 14.52 -16.93 14.76
N LEU A 272 13.23 -17.22 14.99
CA LEU A 272 12.49 -18.26 14.27
C LEU A 272 12.28 -17.89 12.79
N CYS A 273 11.95 -16.63 12.51
CA CYS A 273 11.84 -16.11 11.15
C CYS A 273 13.17 -16.25 10.39
N ARG A 274 14.28 -15.83 11.00
CA ARG A 274 15.62 -15.96 10.41
C ARG A 274 16.00 -17.42 10.19
N ALA A 275 15.69 -18.31 11.13
CA ALA A 275 15.96 -19.73 10.97
C ALA A 275 15.24 -20.31 9.75
N LEU A 276 13.97 -19.95 9.52
CA LEU A 276 13.22 -20.38 8.33
C LEU A 276 13.80 -19.77 7.05
N ILE A 277 14.13 -18.48 7.06
CA ILE A 277 14.76 -17.80 5.93
C ILE A 277 16.08 -18.49 5.55
N ASP A 278 16.97 -18.71 6.52
CA ASP A 278 18.27 -19.34 6.29
C ASP A 278 18.12 -20.76 5.74
N HIS A 279 17.15 -21.53 6.25
CA HIS A 279 16.83 -22.87 5.76
C HIS A 279 16.38 -22.86 4.30
N LEU A 280 15.44 -21.97 3.94
CA LEU A 280 14.92 -21.86 2.58
C LEU A 280 15.97 -21.30 1.61
N ILE A 281 16.78 -20.34 2.03
CA ILE A 281 17.90 -19.81 1.22
C ILE A 281 18.93 -20.91 0.93
N ALA A 282 19.20 -21.80 1.88
CA ALA A 282 20.09 -22.94 1.65
C ALA A 282 19.55 -23.91 0.57
N GLU A 283 18.23 -23.94 0.36
CA GLU A 283 17.58 -24.67 -0.74
C GLU A 283 17.42 -23.84 -2.03
N GLY A 284 17.99 -22.62 -2.07
CA GLY A 284 17.91 -21.72 -3.22
C GLY A 284 16.59 -20.96 -3.34
N VAL A 285 15.76 -20.98 -2.29
CA VAL A 285 14.46 -20.29 -2.25
C VAL A 285 14.64 -18.89 -1.65
N ARG A 286 14.08 -17.88 -2.32
CA ARG A 286 14.02 -16.51 -1.79
C ARG A 286 12.78 -16.34 -0.90
N VAL A 287 12.97 -15.66 0.22
CA VAL A 287 11.93 -15.46 1.23
C VAL A 287 11.90 -13.99 1.62
N GLY A 288 10.70 -13.44 1.77
CA GLY A 288 10.49 -12.08 2.27
C GLY A 288 9.24 -11.99 3.13
N ALA A 289 8.79 -10.78 3.43
CA ALA A 289 7.61 -10.52 4.24
C ALA A 289 6.47 -9.92 3.39
N GLY A 290 5.23 -10.18 3.83
CA GLY A 290 4.04 -9.70 3.14
C GLY A 290 3.77 -10.39 1.80
N LEU A 291 2.50 -10.44 1.39
CA LEU A 291 2.11 -10.92 0.07
C LEU A 291 0.82 -10.24 -0.39
N HIS A 292 0.85 -9.53 -1.53
CA HIS A 292 -0.29 -8.79 -2.10
C HIS A 292 -0.96 -7.83 -1.08
N GLY A 293 -0.15 -7.25 -0.19
CA GLY A 293 -0.57 -6.38 0.90
C GLY A 293 -1.35 -7.08 2.01
N VAL A 294 -1.21 -8.40 2.14
CA VAL A 294 -1.57 -9.17 3.34
C VAL A 294 -0.33 -9.24 4.25
N PRO A 295 -0.43 -8.88 5.54
CA PRO A 295 0.73 -8.75 6.44
C PRO A 295 1.15 -10.11 7.01
N VAL A 296 1.48 -11.06 6.13
CA VAL A 296 2.07 -12.35 6.54
C VAL A 296 3.51 -12.13 7.02
N ASP A 297 3.93 -12.87 8.06
CA ASP A 297 5.28 -12.76 8.61
C ASP A 297 6.34 -13.10 7.55
N LEU A 298 6.14 -14.21 6.84
CA LEU A 298 6.98 -14.64 5.73
C LEU A 298 6.16 -15.14 4.54
N ALA A 299 6.69 -14.95 3.33
CA ALA A 299 6.15 -15.50 2.09
C ALA A 299 7.28 -15.86 1.12
N TRP A 300 7.04 -16.89 0.32
CA TRP A 300 7.98 -17.33 -0.71
C TRP A 300 7.27 -18.11 -1.82
N ARG A 301 7.96 -18.28 -2.95
CA ARG A 301 7.64 -19.28 -3.96
C ARG A 301 8.69 -20.36 -3.98
N ASP A 302 8.27 -21.61 -4.12
CA ASP A 302 9.21 -22.70 -4.37
C ASP A 302 9.61 -22.78 -5.86
N ALA A 303 10.47 -23.73 -6.17
CA ALA A 303 10.95 -23.97 -7.54
C ALA A 303 9.82 -24.38 -8.52
N ASP A 304 8.73 -24.95 -8.02
CA ASP A 304 7.55 -25.33 -8.80
C ASP A 304 6.57 -24.16 -8.99
N GLY A 305 6.89 -22.98 -8.43
CA GLY A 305 6.07 -21.78 -8.49
C GLY A 305 4.90 -21.74 -7.50
N ARG A 306 4.80 -22.73 -6.60
CA ARG A 306 3.78 -22.77 -5.54
C ARG A 306 4.05 -21.65 -4.54
N GLN A 307 2.99 -20.93 -4.17
CA GLN A 307 3.05 -19.84 -3.22
C GLN A 307 2.85 -20.36 -1.80
N PHE A 308 3.71 -19.93 -0.88
CA PHE A 308 3.59 -20.22 0.55
C PHE A 308 3.46 -18.91 1.33
N ILE A 309 2.77 -19.00 2.46
CA ILE A 309 2.72 -17.95 3.48
C ILE A 309 2.94 -18.58 4.86
N ALA A 310 3.71 -17.93 5.71
CA ALA A 310 3.93 -18.36 7.07
C ALA A 310 3.50 -17.32 8.10
N GLU A 311 2.88 -17.81 9.17
CA GLU A 311 2.70 -17.12 10.43
C GLU A 311 3.64 -17.75 11.46
N VAL A 312 4.39 -16.93 12.19
CA VAL A 312 5.47 -17.36 13.08
C VAL A 312 5.14 -16.98 14.52
N LYS A 313 4.96 -17.98 15.39
CA LYS A 313 4.66 -17.77 16.81
C LYS A 313 5.79 -18.22 17.72
N SER A 314 6.32 -17.27 18.49
CA SER A 314 7.16 -17.58 19.65
C SER A 314 6.29 -18.07 20.80
N VAL A 315 6.69 -19.19 21.40
CA VAL A 315 5.97 -19.79 22.51
C VAL A 315 6.84 -19.75 23.77
N VAL A 316 7.05 -18.53 24.28
CA VAL A 316 7.73 -18.30 25.55
C VAL A 316 6.74 -18.46 26.72
N GLY A 317 7.07 -19.31 27.70
CA GLY A 317 6.26 -19.48 28.91
C GLY A 317 5.02 -20.37 28.74
N VAL A 318 3.90 -19.98 29.39
CA VAL A 318 2.68 -20.79 29.60
C VAL A 318 1.57 -20.55 28.55
N ASN A 319 1.85 -19.79 27.49
CA ASN A 319 0.85 -19.28 26.54
C ASN A 319 0.70 -20.13 25.25
N GLU A 320 1.16 -21.39 25.26
CA GLU A 320 1.24 -22.24 24.06
C GLU A 320 -0.07 -22.38 23.30
N VAL A 321 -1.14 -22.81 23.98
CA VAL A 321 -2.45 -23.03 23.35
C VAL A 321 -3.03 -21.72 22.80
N GLU A 322 -2.77 -20.60 23.47
CA GLU A 322 -3.24 -19.28 23.05
C GLU A 322 -2.52 -18.81 21.78
N GLN A 323 -1.18 -18.93 21.75
CA GLN A 323 -0.37 -18.57 20.58
C GLN A 323 -0.70 -19.46 19.37
N LEU A 324 -0.89 -20.76 19.57
CA LEU A 324 -1.27 -21.68 18.51
C LEU A 324 -2.66 -21.36 17.93
N ARG A 325 -3.65 -21.05 18.78
CA ARG A 325 -4.98 -20.62 18.34
C ARG A 325 -4.93 -19.32 17.56
N LEU A 326 -4.16 -18.35 18.07
CA LEU A 326 -4.00 -17.05 17.45
C LEU A 326 -3.31 -17.18 16.08
N GLY A 327 -2.18 -17.88 16.02
CA GLY A 327 -1.45 -18.09 14.77
C GLY A 327 -2.24 -18.88 13.73
N LEU A 328 -2.96 -19.93 14.15
CA LEU A 328 -3.86 -20.66 13.24
C LEU A 328 -4.97 -19.75 12.71
N GLY A 329 -5.59 -18.95 13.57
CA GLY A 329 -6.62 -18.00 13.16
C GLY A 329 -6.10 -17.01 12.12
N GLN A 330 -4.91 -16.43 12.36
CA GLN A 330 -4.27 -15.47 11.45
C GLN A 330 -3.92 -16.09 10.10
N VAL A 331 -3.24 -17.26 10.08
CA VAL A 331 -2.81 -17.85 8.81
C VAL A 331 -3.99 -18.28 7.93
N LEU A 332 -5.09 -18.74 8.54
CA LEU A 332 -6.32 -19.06 7.82
C LEU A 332 -7.00 -17.81 7.24
N GLU A 333 -6.98 -16.72 8.00
CA GLU A 333 -7.50 -15.43 7.60
C GLU A 333 -6.71 -14.85 6.42
N TYR A 334 -5.37 -14.90 6.50
CA TYR A 334 -4.48 -14.48 5.42
C TYR A 334 -4.70 -15.29 4.14
N ARG A 335 -4.80 -16.62 4.26
CA ARG A 335 -5.13 -17.50 3.13
C ARG A 335 -6.45 -17.10 2.47
N HIS A 336 -7.48 -16.80 3.27
CA HIS A 336 -8.77 -16.37 2.75
C HIS A 336 -8.67 -15.03 2.00
N ARG A 337 -7.97 -14.04 2.57
CA ARG A 337 -7.73 -12.75 1.91
C ARG A 337 -6.98 -12.91 0.59
N LEU A 338 -5.94 -13.75 0.54
CA LEU A 338 -5.18 -14.02 -0.67
C LEU A 338 -6.03 -14.70 -1.75
N ALA A 339 -6.87 -15.66 -1.35
CA ALA A 339 -7.79 -16.33 -2.27
C ALA A 339 -8.78 -15.34 -2.93
N ALA A 340 -9.23 -14.31 -2.19
CA ALA A 340 -10.06 -13.24 -2.75
C ALA A 340 -9.33 -12.41 -3.83
N HIS A 341 -8.00 -12.43 -3.84
CA HIS A 341 -7.15 -11.83 -4.88
C HIS A 341 -6.75 -12.83 -5.98
N GLY A 342 -7.34 -14.03 -6.01
CA GLY A 342 -6.98 -15.10 -6.95
C GLY A 342 -5.63 -15.77 -6.66
N ILE A 343 -5.05 -15.55 -5.47
CA ILE A 343 -3.77 -16.13 -5.07
C ILE A 343 -4.03 -17.37 -4.22
N VAL A 344 -3.61 -18.52 -4.73
CA VAL A 344 -3.64 -19.78 -3.99
C VAL A 344 -2.31 -19.93 -3.25
N ALA A 345 -2.35 -19.80 -1.92
CA ALA A 345 -1.18 -19.94 -1.07
C ALA A 345 -1.33 -21.09 -0.08
N THR A 346 -0.26 -21.85 0.10
CA THR A 346 -0.14 -22.90 1.12
C THR A 346 0.20 -22.26 2.46
N PRO A 347 -0.68 -22.37 3.47
CA PRO A 347 -0.43 -21.77 4.78
C PRO A 347 0.51 -22.64 5.63
N VAL A 348 1.45 -21.98 6.29
CA VAL A 348 2.42 -22.57 7.19
C VAL A 348 2.31 -21.88 8.55
N LEU A 349 2.21 -22.66 9.62
CA LEU A 349 2.30 -22.17 10.99
C LEU A 349 3.63 -22.64 11.57
N VAL A 350 4.50 -21.71 11.92
CA VAL A 350 5.82 -21.99 12.49
C VAL A 350 5.81 -21.66 13.96
N VAL A 351 6.17 -22.62 14.81
CA VAL A 351 6.19 -22.43 16.26
C VAL A 351 7.48 -22.91 16.89
N SER A 352 7.96 -22.20 17.92
CA SER A 352 9.22 -22.59 18.58
C SER A 352 9.09 -23.91 19.33
N LYS A 353 7.90 -24.22 19.86
CA LYS A 353 7.55 -25.51 20.47
C LYS A 353 6.06 -25.80 20.33
N CYS A 354 5.71 -27.09 20.29
CA CYS A 354 4.35 -27.58 20.40
C CYS A 354 4.36 -28.94 21.13
N THR A 355 3.82 -28.97 22.34
CA THR A 355 3.79 -30.11 23.25
C THR A 355 2.49 -30.91 23.15
N ASP A 356 1.39 -30.24 22.80
CA ASP A 356 0.09 -30.89 22.63
C ASP A 356 0.00 -31.61 21.26
N ARG A 357 -0.13 -32.94 21.34
CA ARG A 357 -0.15 -33.85 20.18
C ARG A 357 -1.39 -33.71 19.30
N ALA A 358 -2.42 -32.97 19.71
CA ALA A 358 -3.59 -32.72 18.89
C ALA A 358 -3.31 -31.72 17.75
N TRP A 359 -2.35 -30.80 17.92
CA TRP A 359 -2.13 -29.70 16.98
C TRP A 359 -1.68 -30.11 15.57
N PRO A 360 -0.81 -31.11 15.37
CA PRO A 360 -0.52 -31.62 14.03
C PRO A 360 -1.78 -32.06 13.27
N ALA A 361 -2.71 -32.76 13.95
CA ALA A 361 -3.97 -33.18 13.34
C ALA A 361 -4.89 -31.98 13.05
N ILE A 362 -5.01 -31.03 13.99
CA ILE A 362 -5.80 -29.80 13.79
C ILE A 362 -5.29 -29.00 12.59
N CYS A 363 -3.97 -28.83 12.47
CA CYS A 363 -3.38 -28.11 11.34
C CYS A 363 -3.60 -28.88 10.03
N GLY A 364 -3.39 -30.20 10.04
CA GLY A 364 -3.64 -31.08 8.90
C GLY A 364 -5.08 -31.03 8.39
N ASP A 365 -6.06 -31.13 9.27
CA ASP A 365 -7.50 -31.04 8.95
C ASP A 365 -7.89 -29.68 8.34
N ASN A 366 -7.09 -28.64 8.58
CA ASN A 366 -7.28 -27.30 8.03
C ASN A 366 -6.36 -26.99 6.83
N HIS A 367 -5.60 -27.98 6.36
CA HIS A 367 -4.58 -27.85 5.31
C HIS A 367 -3.54 -26.76 5.63
N VAL A 368 -3.04 -26.77 6.87
CA VAL A 368 -1.95 -25.91 7.35
C VAL A 368 -0.74 -26.78 7.69
N ILE A 369 0.42 -26.44 7.15
CA ILE A 369 1.69 -27.12 7.47
C ILE A 369 2.16 -26.59 8.83
N LEU A 370 2.37 -27.47 9.80
CA LEU A 370 2.90 -27.09 11.11
C LEU A 370 4.40 -27.39 11.17
N LEU A 371 5.22 -26.34 11.25
CA LEU A 371 6.66 -26.45 11.47
C LEU A 371 7.00 -26.16 12.93
N GLN A 372 7.88 -26.98 13.50
CA GLN A 372 8.26 -26.88 14.91
C GLN A 372 9.78 -26.76 15.08
N GLY A 373 10.20 -26.00 16.09
CA GLY A 373 11.60 -25.85 16.48
C GLY A 373 12.37 -24.91 15.56
N GLU A 374 13.70 -25.03 15.55
CA GLU A 374 14.59 -24.24 14.68
C GLU A 374 15.45 -25.16 13.84
N GLY A 375 15.30 -25.06 12.51
CA GLY A 375 16.15 -25.79 11.56
C GLY A 375 16.13 -27.31 11.78
N THR A 376 14.99 -27.86 12.24
CA THR A 376 14.90 -29.31 12.37
C THR A 376 14.96 -29.93 10.96
N PRO A 377 15.65 -31.08 10.78
CA PRO A 377 15.77 -31.73 9.46
C PRO A 377 14.44 -32.07 8.79
N ASN A 378 13.34 -31.99 9.54
CA ASN A 378 12.00 -32.34 9.08
C ASN A 378 11.32 -31.22 8.29
N TRP A 379 11.79 -29.96 8.39
CA TRP A 379 11.20 -28.84 7.67
C TRP A 379 11.16 -29.06 6.15
N SER A 380 12.24 -29.56 5.57
CA SER A 380 12.30 -29.88 4.13
C SER A 380 11.30 -30.96 3.72
N ALA A 381 11.00 -31.92 4.62
CA ALA A 381 10.03 -32.98 4.33
C ALA A 381 8.60 -32.44 4.41
N ASP A 382 8.28 -31.62 5.41
CA ASP A 382 6.95 -31.06 5.63
C ASP A 382 6.58 -29.99 4.58
N LEU A 383 7.57 -29.27 4.05
CA LEU A 383 7.38 -28.25 3.01
C LEU A 383 7.30 -28.83 1.59
N ARG A 384 7.57 -30.13 1.42
CA ARG A 384 7.41 -30.86 0.15
C ARG A 384 6.21 -31.80 0.28
N PRO A 385 5.00 -31.40 -0.14
CA PRO A 385 3.90 -32.35 -0.15
C PRO A 385 4.24 -33.52 -1.10
N GLU A 386 4.04 -34.76 -0.65
CA GLU A 386 4.21 -35.95 -1.47
C GLU A 386 3.43 -35.78 -2.79
N VAL A 387 4.12 -35.99 -3.91
CA VAL A 387 3.46 -36.21 -5.19
C VAL A 387 2.69 -37.52 -5.05
N VAL A 388 1.37 -37.44 -4.90
CA VAL A 388 0.51 -38.62 -5.01
C VAL A 388 0.50 -39.04 -6.47
N GLU A 389 1.51 -39.80 -6.89
CA GLU A 389 1.44 -40.58 -8.13
C GLU A 389 0.41 -41.69 -7.94
N GLY A 390 -0.68 -41.63 -8.71
CA GLY A 390 -1.49 -42.83 -9.00
C GLY A 390 -2.98 -42.71 -8.75
N VAL A 391 -3.71 -42.14 -9.70
CA VAL A 391 -4.90 -42.83 -10.23
C VAL A 391 -4.74 -42.87 -11.74
N ALA A 392 -4.22 -44.01 -12.21
CA ALA A 392 -4.14 -44.33 -13.62
C ALA A 392 -5.54 -44.30 -14.24
N ASN A 393 -5.71 -43.40 -15.19
CA ASN A 393 -6.87 -43.32 -16.06
C ASN A 393 -6.90 -44.60 -16.92
N THR A 394 -7.71 -45.59 -16.52
CA THR A 394 -8.01 -46.74 -17.38
C THR A 394 -9.10 -46.32 -18.36
N ALA A 395 -8.69 -45.62 -19.41
CA ALA A 395 -9.48 -45.48 -20.62
C ALA A 395 -8.94 -46.50 -21.64
N ASP A 396 -9.38 -47.75 -21.50
CA ASP A 396 -9.38 -48.70 -22.60
C ASP A 396 -10.64 -49.54 -22.51
N GLY A 397 -11.55 -49.29 -23.45
CA GLY A 397 -12.92 -49.78 -23.47
C GLY A 397 -13.49 -49.60 -24.86
N ASP A 398 -12.75 -50.15 -25.82
CA ASP A 398 -13.15 -50.39 -27.20
C ASP A 398 -14.49 -51.16 -27.24
N VAL A 399 -15.57 -50.47 -27.63
CA VAL A 399 -16.84 -51.11 -27.98
C VAL A 399 -16.99 -51.05 -29.49
N SER A 400 -16.42 -52.08 -30.12
CA SER A 400 -16.71 -52.48 -31.49
C SER A 400 -18.22 -52.72 -31.68
N LEU A 401 -18.82 -51.89 -32.53
CA LEU A 401 -20.11 -52.12 -33.15
C LEU A 401 -19.99 -53.27 -34.16
N GLN A 402 -20.32 -54.50 -33.74
CA GLN A 402 -20.65 -55.57 -34.68
C GLN A 402 -22.16 -55.61 -34.89
N GLY A 403 -22.56 -55.21 -36.10
CA GLY A 403 -23.86 -55.55 -36.64
C GLY A 403 -23.89 -57.02 -37.04
N THR A 404 -24.92 -57.73 -36.60
CA THR A 404 -25.35 -59.00 -37.19
C THR A 404 -26.72 -58.82 -37.79
N THR A 405 -26.77 -58.98 -39.11
CA THR A 405 -27.99 -59.20 -39.89
C THR A 405 -28.16 -60.71 -40.12
N ARG A 406 -29.44 -61.10 -40.19
CA ARG A 406 -30.07 -62.23 -40.91
C ARG A 406 -30.43 -63.55 -40.21
N ASP A 407 -31.74 -63.80 -40.32
CA ASP A 407 -32.44 -64.98 -40.86
C ASP A 407 -32.19 -66.36 -40.22
N HIS A 408 -33.15 -66.83 -39.41
CA HIS A 408 -34.16 -67.81 -39.83
C HIS A 408 -35.23 -68.05 -38.76
#